data_AF-A6BFE8-F1
#
_entry.id   AF-A6BFE8-F1
#
_cell.length_a   1.000
_cell.length_b   1.000
_cell.length_c   1.000
_cell.angle_alpha   90.00
_cell.angle_beta   90.00
_cell.angle_gamma   90.00
#
_symmetry.space_group_name_H-M   'P 1'
#
loop_
_entity.id
_entity.type
_entity.pdbx_description
1 polymer ?
#
loop_
_entity_poly.entity_id
_entity_poly.type
_entity_poly.pdbx_seq_one_letter_code
_entity_poly.pdbx_strand_id
1 'polypeptide(L)'
;MERKITIEEHVLYKEDYQMKMLKANSPEGFLHVGGRGVNGSSYYDYDVSGKVSMQAMYARAKLKAEDIRHFMEQLGNVLKEAERYLLDIHCILMDPEYIFYEEGRYYFCYYPLAKQDIWEKFHILTEYMVKVADYQEEECVRLAFLLHKETMEDNYSLEKLIAACEEKKKEETKIPDIRKETMIDELLEERREKTSYYDTREHDWISEQEMGSSIMRETDNLWMPVKRFLNKHKKSKWGDWDGLHIEEEEL
;
A
#
# COMPACT_ATOMS: atom_id res chain seq x y z
N MET A 1 -19.94 -0.22 -22.48
CA MET A 1 -20.97 0.31 -21.58
C MET A 1 -20.33 1.48 -20.85
N GLU A 2 -20.87 2.68 -21.00
CA GLU A 2 -20.32 3.84 -20.27
C GLU A 2 -20.50 3.62 -18.77
N ARG A 3 -19.40 3.67 -18.01
CA ARG A 3 -19.41 3.52 -16.56
C ARG A 3 -18.72 4.72 -15.94
N LYS A 4 -19.33 5.24 -14.88
CA LYS A 4 -18.80 6.35 -14.09
C LYS A 4 -18.86 6.01 -12.62
N ILE A 5 -17.90 6.51 -11.88
CA ILE A 5 -17.99 6.65 -10.42
C ILE A 5 -18.14 8.13 -10.08
N THR A 6 -18.88 8.42 -9.02
CA THR A 6 -19.13 9.80 -8.60
C THR A 6 -18.78 9.94 -7.14
N ILE A 7 -17.92 10.90 -6.83
CA ILE A 7 -17.69 11.36 -5.46
C ILE A 7 -18.61 12.56 -5.23
N GLU A 8 -19.48 12.46 -4.21
CA GLU A 8 -20.40 13.51 -3.79
C GLU A 8 -19.91 14.14 -2.47
N GLU A 9 -19.95 15.46 -2.40
CA GLU A 9 -19.60 16.21 -1.20
C GLU A 9 -20.61 17.36 -1.01
N HIS A 10 -21.04 17.57 0.24
CA HIS A 10 -22.06 18.58 0.58
C HIS A 10 -21.44 19.97 0.72
N VAL A 11 -20.74 20.42 -0.33
CA VAL A 11 -20.15 21.75 -0.45
C VAL A 11 -20.48 22.37 -1.80
N LEU A 12 -20.55 23.71 -1.83
CA LEU A 12 -20.76 24.43 -3.08
C LEU A 12 -19.57 24.19 -4.02
N TYR A 13 -19.85 23.61 -5.20
CA TYR A 13 -18.83 23.42 -6.21
C TYR A 13 -18.24 24.76 -6.65
N LYS A 14 -16.91 24.86 -6.52
CA LYS A 14 -16.12 25.95 -7.07
C LYS A 14 -15.01 25.33 -7.91
N GLU A 15 -15.01 25.65 -9.20
CA GLU A 15 -13.97 25.14 -10.08
C GLU A 15 -12.63 25.80 -9.75
N ASP A 16 -11.66 24.99 -9.35
CA ASP A 16 -10.31 25.39 -9.03
C ASP A 16 -9.38 25.25 -10.25
N TYR A 17 -8.14 25.68 -10.07
CA TYR A 17 -7.12 25.58 -11.11
C TYR A 17 -6.81 24.12 -11.48
N GLN A 18 -6.76 23.22 -10.48
CA GLN A 18 -6.37 21.82 -10.68
C GLN A 18 -7.40 21.09 -11.54
N MET A 19 -8.69 21.35 -11.32
CA MET A 19 -9.77 20.83 -12.16
C MET A 19 -9.68 21.35 -13.61
N LYS A 20 -9.29 22.62 -13.81
CA LYS A 20 -9.05 23.15 -15.16
C LYS A 20 -7.86 22.46 -15.85
N MET A 21 -6.79 22.19 -15.11
CA MET A 21 -5.62 21.49 -15.64
C MET A 21 -5.93 20.05 -16.05
N LEU A 22 -6.68 19.33 -15.22
CA LEU A 22 -7.12 17.96 -15.53
C LEU A 22 -8.00 17.92 -16.78
N LYS A 23 -8.97 18.84 -16.89
CA LYS A 23 -9.87 18.92 -18.06
C LYS A 23 -9.15 19.31 -19.34
N ALA A 24 -8.21 20.25 -19.28
CA ALA A 24 -7.56 20.80 -20.47
C ALA A 24 -6.44 19.91 -21.01
N ASN A 25 -5.71 19.22 -20.13
CA ASN A 25 -4.47 18.52 -20.52
C ASN A 25 -4.58 17.00 -20.49
N SER A 26 -5.56 16.43 -19.78
CA SER A 26 -5.68 14.98 -19.55
C SER A 26 -4.34 14.32 -19.18
N PRO A 27 -3.71 14.73 -18.04
CA PRO A 27 -2.39 14.22 -17.65
C PRO A 27 -2.35 12.69 -17.59
N GLU A 28 -1.24 12.08 -18.03
CA GLU A 28 -1.16 10.63 -18.15
C GLU A 28 -1.23 9.94 -16.78
N GLY A 29 -1.91 8.80 -16.72
CA GLY A 29 -2.11 8.04 -15.48
C GLY A 29 -3.23 8.57 -14.57
N PHE A 30 -3.87 9.70 -14.90
CA PHE A 30 -5.09 10.15 -14.21
C PHE A 30 -6.36 9.78 -14.98
N LEU A 31 -7.42 9.47 -14.23
CA LEU A 31 -8.76 9.34 -14.83
C LEU A 31 -9.30 10.69 -15.28
N HIS A 32 -10.03 10.68 -16.40
CA HIS A 32 -10.77 11.85 -16.84
C HIS A 32 -11.86 12.18 -15.81
N VAL A 33 -11.86 13.41 -15.31
CA VAL A 33 -12.76 13.87 -14.26
C VAL A 33 -13.55 15.11 -14.69
N GLY A 34 -14.85 15.07 -14.42
CA GLY A 34 -15.77 16.20 -14.56
C GLY A 34 -16.31 16.64 -13.21
N GLY A 35 -16.09 17.91 -12.85
CA GLY A 35 -16.72 18.53 -11.68
C GLY A 35 -18.00 19.28 -12.03
N ARG A 36 -19.06 19.14 -11.22
CA ARG A 36 -20.33 19.89 -11.34
C ARG A 36 -20.95 20.18 -9.97
N GLY A 37 -21.69 21.29 -9.87
CA GLY A 37 -22.47 21.64 -8.68
C GLY A 37 -23.96 21.46 -8.92
N VAL A 38 -24.66 20.78 -8.00
CA VAL A 38 -26.13 20.61 -8.04
C VAL A 38 -26.68 20.79 -6.62
N ASN A 39 -27.69 21.66 -6.45
CA ASN A 39 -28.40 21.88 -5.19
C ASN A 39 -27.48 22.11 -3.96
N GLY A 40 -26.38 22.84 -4.15
CA GLY A 40 -25.43 23.14 -3.06
C GLY A 40 -24.45 22.02 -2.74
N SER A 41 -24.48 20.90 -3.48
CA SER A 41 -23.49 19.82 -3.38
C SER A 41 -22.60 19.80 -4.63
N SER A 42 -21.39 19.31 -4.48
CA SER A 42 -20.41 19.12 -5.55
C SER A 42 -20.28 17.65 -5.89
N TYR A 43 -20.20 17.37 -7.19
CA TYR A 43 -20.07 16.03 -7.74
C TYR A 43 -18.84 15.97 -8.64
N TYR A 44 -18.03 14.93 -8.47
CA TYR A 44 -16.85 14.65 -9.26
C TYR A 44 -17.03 13.30 -9.94
N ASP A 45 -17.31 13.34 -11.25
CA ASP A 45 -17.61 12.18 -12.07
C ASP A 45 -16.34 11.71 -12.80
N TYR A 46 -15.93 10.47 -12.58
CA TYR A 46 -14.76 9.86 -13.22
C TYR A 46 -15.20 8.83 -14.26
N ASP A 47 -14.60 8.85 -15.45
CA ASP A 47 -14.85 7.83 -16.47
C ASP A 47 -14.03 6.57 -16.21
N VAL A 48 -14.72 5.47 -15.90
CA VAL A 48 -14.14 4.15 -15.61
C VAL A 48 -14.54 3.10 -16.66
N SER A 49 -15.02 3.56 -17.82
CA SER A 49 -15.40 2.68 -18.92
C SER A 49 -14.22 1.84 -19.38
N GLY A 50 -14.40 0.50 -19.42
CA GLY A 50 -13.36 -0.45 -19.80
C GLY A 50 -12.37 -0.82 -18.67
N LYS A 51 -12.42 -0.10 -17.54
CA LYS A 51 -11.45 -0.24 -16.44
C LYS A 51 -12.01 -1.08 -15.30
N VAL A 52 -11.13 -1.74 -14.57
CA VAL A 52 -11.44 -2.53 -13.37
C VAL A 52 -10.68 -1.92 -12.18
N SER A 53 -11.35 -1.74 -11.04
CA SER A 53 -10.67 -1.23 -9.84
C SER A 53 -9.67 -2.26 -9.30
N MET A 54 -8.60 -1.79 -8.64
CA MET A 54 -7.60 -2.64 -8.00
C MET A 54 -8.23 -3.54 -6.93
N GLN A 55 -9.23 -3.02 -6.20
CA GLN A 55 -10.02 -3.82 -5.26
C GLN A 55 -10.72 -4.98 -5.97
N ALA A 56 -11.41 -4.72 -7.09
CA ALA A 56 -12.13 -5.76 -7.83
C ALA A 56 -11.19 -6.76 -8.50
N MET A 57 -10.02 -6.30 -8.96
CA MET A 57 -9.00 -7.15 -9.55
C MET A 57 -8.50 -8.21 -8.55
N TYR A 58 -8.09 -7.78 -7.36
CA TYR A 58 -7.51 -8.67 -6.34
C TYR A 58 -8.55 -9.22 -5.35
N ALA A 59 -9.85 -9.01 -5.59
CA ALA A 59 -10.91 -9.69 -4.82
C ALA A 59 -10.87 -11.22 -5.01
N ARG A 60 -10.31 -11.70 -6.13
CA ARG A 60 -10.17 -13.14 -6.45
C ARG A 60 -8.79 -13.51 -6.97
N ALA A 61 -8.07 -12.58 -7.60
CA ALA A 61 -6.70 -12.80 -8.02
C ALA A 61 -5.72 -12.59 -6.85
N LYS A 62 -4.53 -13.16 -6.97
CA LYS A 62 -3.40 -12.89 -6.08
C LYS A 62 -2.47 -11.87 -6.71
N LEU A 63 -2.00 -10.92 -5.92
CA LEU A 63 -1.03 -9.92 -6.32
C LEU A 63 0.35 -10.56 -6.45
N LYS A 64 1.04 -10.33 -7.56
CA LYS A 64 2.38 -10.88 -7.82
C LYS A 64 3.48 -9.83 -7.70
N ALA A 65 4.73 -10.28 -7.69
CA ALA A 65 5.90 -9.40 -7.66
C ALA A 65 5.93 -8.43 -8.84
N GLU A 66 5.61 -8.91 -10.04
CA GLU A 66 5.55 -8.08 -11.25
C GLU A 66 4.48 -7.00 -11.14
N ASP A 67 3.33 -7.31 -10.55
CA ASP A 67 2.23 -6.36 -10.35
C ASP A 67 2.65 -5.22 -9.41
N ILE A 68 3.36 -5.55 -8.31
CA ILE A 68 3.89 -4.56 -7.37
C ILE A 68 4.88 -3.64 -8.07
N ARG A 69 5.85 -4.20 -8.81
CA ARG A 69 6.86 -3.40 -9.53
C ARG A 69 6.22 -2.51 -10.57
N HIS A 70 5.26 -3.05 -11.32
CA HIS A 70 4.52 -2.30 -12.33
C HIS A 70 3.70 -1.18 -11.70
N PHE A 71 3.04 -1.45 -10.58
CA PHE A 71 2.31 -0.42 -9.83
C PHE A 71 3.23 0.71 -9.37
N MET A 72 4.39 0.39 -8.78
CA MET A 72 5.35 1.39 -8.29
C MET A 72 5.89 2.26 -9.42
N GLU A 73 6.18 1.67 -10.59
CA GLU A 73 6.61 2.40 -11.79
C GLU A 73 5.52 3.38 -12.26
N GLN A 74 4.27 2.92 -12.36
CA GLN A 74 3.14 3.77 -12.77
C GLN A 74 2.85 4.87 -11.76
N LEU A 75 2.95 4.59 -10.46
CA LEU A 75 2.83 5.60 -9.40
C LEU A 75 3.91 6.68 -9.54
N GLY A 76 5.16 6.29 -9.81
CA GLY A 76 6.24 7.25 -10.05
C GLY A 76 6.00 8.17 -11.25
N ASN A 77 5.39 7.64 -12.32
CA ASN A 77 5.02 8.45 -13.48
C ASN A 77 3.89 9.43 -13.15
N VAL A 78 2.90 9.01 -12.36
CA VAL A 78 1.79 9.85 -11.92
C VAL A 78 2.26 10.98 -11.01
N LEU A 79 3.21 10.72 -10.10
CA LEU A 79 3.80 11.76 -9.26
C LEU A 79 4.55 12.83 -10.09
N LYS A 80 5.28 12.41 -11.13
CA LYS A 80 5.96 13.34 -12.06
C LYS A 80 4.96 14.16 -12.88
N GLU A 81 3.88 13.55 -13.34
CA GLU A 81 2.82 14.27 -14.07
C GLU A 81 2.09 15.25 -13.13
N ALA A 82 1.85 14.88 -11.87
CA ALA A 82 1.29 15.81 -10.88
C ALA A 82 2.18 17.05 -10.71
N GLU A 83 3.50 16.86 -10.52
CA GLU A 83 4.47 17.95 -10.43
C GLU A 83 4.45 18.84 -11.70
N ARG A 84 4.49 18.21 -12.89
CA ARG A 84 4.51 18.91 -14.18
C ARG A 84 3.32 19.85 -14.38
N TYR A 85 2.14 19.46 -13.89
CA TYR A 85 0.91 20.25 -14.00
C TYR A 85 0.58 21.04 -12.74
N LEU A 86 1.49 21.09 -11.76
CA LEU A 86 1.29 21.76 -10.46
C LEU A 86 0.03 21.27 -9.74
N LEU A 87 -0.25 19.98 -9.84
CA LEU A 87 -1.30 19.30 -9.09
C LEU A 87 -0.78 18.92 -7.71
N ASP A 88 -1.61 19.10 -6.69
CA ASP A 88 -1.31 18.64 -5.34
C ASP A 88 -1.35 17.10 -5.27
N ILE A 89 -0.23 16.48 -4.91
CA ILE A 89 -0.11 15.02 -4.77
C ILE A 89 -1.02 14.46 -3.65
N HIS A 90 -1.35 15.27 -2.64
CA HIS A 90 -2.25 14.86 -1.56
C HIS A 90 -3.68 14.61 -2.05
N CYS A 91 -4.04 15.14 -3.21
CA CYS A 91 -5.33 14.93 -3.85
C CYS A 91 -5.42 13.63 -4.67
N ILE A 92 -4.34 12.84 -4.74
CA ILE A 92 -4.34 11.53 -5.41
C ILE A 92 -4.93 10.49 -4.46
N LEU A 93 -5.99 9.80 -4.87
CA LEU A 93 -6.62 8.76 -4.06
C LEU A 93 -5.85 7.43 -4.16
N MET A 94 -5.38 6.92 -3.01
CA MET A 94 -4.63 5.66 -2.93
C MET A 94 -5.48 4.47 -2.48
N ASP A 95 -6.75 4.65 -2.13
CA ASP A 95 -7.58 3.51 -1.77
C ASP A 95 -7.80 2.61 -3.01
N PRO A 96 -7.73 1.27 -2.88
CA PRO A 96 -7.84 0.34 -4.02
C PRO A 96 -9.13 0.45 -4.84
N GLU A 97 -10.18 1.07 -4.29
CA GLU A 97 -11.44 1.35 -4.97
C GLU A 97 -11.34 2.47 -6.01
N TYR A 98 -10.38 3.38 -5.83
CA TYR A 98 -10.16 4.57 -6.67
C TYR A 98 -8.94 4.45 -7.58
N ILE A 99 -8.27 3.29 -7.56
CA ILE A 99 -7.19 2.94 -8.48
C ILE A 99 -7.76 1.96 -9.50
N PHE A 100 -7.64 2.28 -10.77
CA PHE A 100 -8.21 1.51 -11.88
C PHE A 100 -7.12 0.96 -12.79
N TYR A 101 -7.44 -0.12 -13.49
CA TYR A 101 -6.51 -0.77 -14.41
C TYR A 101 -7.20 -1.12 -15.73
N GLU A 102 -6.49 -0.90 -16.82
CA GLU A 102 -6.88 -1.26 -18.19
C GLU A 102 -5.63 -1.44 -19.05
N GLU A 103 -5.60 -2.53 -19.83
CA GLU A 103 -4.57 -2.80 -20.85
C GLU A 103 -3.12 -2.59 -20.39
N GLY A 104 -2.76 -3.05 -19.19
CA GLY A 104 -1.39 -2.90 -18.70
C GLY A 104 -1.08 -1.55 -18.06
N ARG A 105 -2.08 -0.71 -17.76
CA ARG A 105 -1.86 0.63 -17.19
C ARG A 105 -2.73 0.86 -15.97
N TYR A 106 -2.16 1.51 -14.96
CA TYR A 106 -2.90 2.00 -13.80
C TYR A 106 -3.38 3.43 -14.02
N TYR A 107 -4.57 3.72 -13.52
CA TYR A 107 -5.20 5.04 -13.57
C TYR A 107 -5.68 5.43 -12.19
N PHE A 108 -5.35 6.65 -11.76
CA PHE A 108 -5.61 7.14 -10.42
C PHE A 108 -6.72 8.21 -10.45
N CYS A 109 -7.63 8.14 -9.47
CA CYS A 109 -8.57 9.23 -9.25
C CYS A 109 -7.84 10.41 -8.59
N TYR A 110 -8.07 11.60 -9.12
CA TYR A 110 -7.65 12.85 -8.51
C TYR A 110 -8.85 13.58 -7.92
N TYR A 111 -8.85 13.85 -6.61
CA TYR A 111 -9.94 14.52 -5.90
C TYR A 111 -9.47 15.83 -5.26
N PRO A 112 -9.77 17.01 -5.85
CA PRO A 112 -9.21 18.29 -5.39
C PRO A 112 -9.60 18.74 -3.98
N LEU A 113 -10.64 18.13 -3.40
CA LEU A 113 -11.09 18.44 -2.04
C LEU A 113 -10.55 17.45 -1.00
N ALA A 114 -9.74 16.47 -1.41
CA ALA A 114 -9.16 15.53 -0.48
C ALA A 114 -8.31 16.27 0.56
N LYS A 115 -8.52 15.92 1.83
CA LYS A 115 -7.72 16.41 2.96
C LYS A 115 -7.06 15.20 3.60
N GLN A 116 -6.08 14.65 2.90
CA GLN A 116 -5.41 13.42 3.29
C GLN A 116 -3.90 13.57 3.10
N ASP A 117 -3.16 12.78 3.86
CA ASP A 117 -1.73 12.66 3.66
C ASP A 117 -1.44 11.50 2.70
N ILE A 118 -0.70 11.78 1.60
CA ILE A 118 -0.40 10.74 0.60
C ILE A 118 0.47 9.63 1.20
N TRP A 119 1.35 9.95 2.17
CA TRP A 119 2.19 8.96 2.81
C TRP A 119 1.38 8.03 3.72
N GLU A 120 0.46 8.56 4.50
CA GLU A 120 -0.49 7.75 5.28
C GLU A 120 -1.32 6.85 4.37
N LYS A 121 -1.87 7.42 3.29
CA LYS A 121 -2.72 6.68 2.35
C LYS A 121 -1.96 5.61 1.56
N PHE A 122 -0.71 5.88 1.21
CA PHE A 122 0.15 4.87 0.61
C PHE A 122 0.53 3.77 1.60
N HIS A 123 0.76 4.09 2.88
CA HIS A 123 0.96 3.07 3.92
C HIS A 123 -0.24 2.11 3.99
N ILE A 124 -1.47 2.64 4.06
CA ILE A 124 -2.70 1.84 4.06
C ILE A 124 -2.80 0.96 2.79
N LEU A 125 -2.39 1.49 1.63
CA LEU A 125 -2.35 0.72 0.39
C LEU A 125 -1.33 -0.43 0.45
N THR A 126 -0.16 -0.24 1.07
CA THR A 126 0.81 -1.33 1.24
C THR A 126 0.30 -2.42 2.17
N GLU A 127 -0.47 -2.08 3.22
CA GLU A 127 -1.17 -3.09 4.03
C GLU A 127 -2.15 -3.91 3.20
N TYR A 128 -2.90 -3.25 2.31
CA TYR A 128 -3.78 -3.94 1.37
C TYR A 128 -2.98 -4.88 0.45
N MET A 129 -1.84 -4.44 -0.08
CA MET A 129 -0.98 -5.28 -0.92
C MET A 129 -0.50 -6.53 -0.18
N VAL A 130 -0.12 -6.40 1.10
CA VAL A 130 0.22 -7.56 1.95
C VAL A 130 -0.98 -8.50 2.07
N LYS A 131 -2.20 -8.00 2.30
CA LYS A 131 -3.43 -8.83 2.40
C LYS A 131 -3.70 -9.68 1.17
N VAL A 132 -3.44 -9.13 -0.04
CA VAL A 132 -3.78 -9.79 -1.30
C VAL A 132 -2.59 -10.47 -2.01
N ALA A 133 -1.39 -10.37 -1.43
CA ALA A 133 -0.16 -10.95 -1.98
C ALA A 133 -0.28 -12.45 -2.27
N ASP A 134 0.40 -12.89 -3.32
CA ASP A 134 0.63 -14.30 -3.60
C ASP A 134 1.76 -14.81 -2.69
N TYR A 135 1.37 -15.46 -1.60
CA TYR A 135 2.30 -16.02 -0.64
C TYR A 135 3.07 -17.25 -1.16
N GLN A 136 2.75 -17.75 -2.36
CA GLN A 136 3.54 -18.79 -3.01
C GLN A 136 4.75 -18.20 -3.75
N GLU A 137 4.76 -16.90 -4.02
CA GLU A 137 5.85 -16.20 -4.70
C GLU A 137 6.73 -15.47 -3.69
N GLU A 138 7.92 -16.01 -3.41
CA GLU A 138 8.88 -15.46 -2.44
C GLU A 138 9.19 -13.98 -2.72
N GLU A 139 9.35 -13.63 -3.99
CA GLU A 139 9.62 -12.27 -4.43
C GLU A 139 8.48 -11.31 -4.11
N CYS A 140 7.22 -11.75 -4.31
CA CYS A 140 6.04 -10.94 -4.01
C CYS A 140 5.95 -10.66 -2.52
N VAL A 141 6.13 -11.70 -1.70
CA VAL A 141 6.16 -11.59 -0.24
C VAL A 141 7.24 -10.59 0.16
N ARG A 142 8.47 -10.76 -0.33
CA ARG A 142 9.59 -9.85 -0.02
C ARG A 142 9.26 -8.40 -0.36
N LEU A 143 8.71 -8.12 -1.54
CA LEU A 143 8.39 -6.75 -1.98
C LEU A 143 7.25 -6.13 -1.18
N ALA A 144 6.14 -6.86 -0.98
CA ALA A 144 4.99 -6.35 -0.24
C ALA A 144 5.37 -5.99 1.21
N PHE A 145 6.14 -6.85 1.88
CA PHE A 145 6.61 -6.60 3.24
C PHE A 145 7.67 -5.49 3.31
N LEU A 146 8.59 -5.42 2.34
CA LEU A 146 9.59 -4.34 2.28
C LEU A 146 8.89 -2.98 2.16
N LEU A 147 7.94 -2.85 1.22
CA LEU A 147 7.17 -1.63 1.05
C LEU A 147 6.43 -1.26 2.33
N HIS A 148 5.67 -2.20 2.90
CA HIS A 148 4.92 -1.95 4.13
C HIS A 148 5.83 -1.48 5.27
N LYS A 149 6.95 -2.18 5.51
CA LYS A 149 7.92 -1.83 6.55
C LYS A 149 8.51 -0.45 6.35
N GLU A 150 8.99 -0.13 5.14
CA GLU A 150 9.61 1.17 4.89
C GLU A 150 8.61 2.33 5.03
N THR A 151 7.33 2.09 4.72
CA THR A 151 6.28 3.09 4.91
C THR A 151 5.87 3.33 6.37
N MET A 152 6.33 2.50 7.32
CA MET A 152 6.10 2.74 8.76
C MET A 152 6.97 3.86 9.32
N GLU A 153 7.98 4.30 8.58
CA GLU A 153 8.96 5.26 9.06
C GLU A 153 8.48 6.68 8.82
N ASP A 154 8.47 7.53 9.85
CA ASP A 154 7.84 8.86 9.82
C ASP A 154 8.27 9.78 8.65
N ASN A 155 9.42 9.53 8.00
CA ASN A 155 9.96 10.38 6.93
C ASN A 155 10.41 9.57 5.70
N TYR A 156 9.66 8.52 5.34
CA TYR A 156 9.99 7.77 4.13
C TYR A 156 9.74 8.61 2.86
N SER A 157 10.48 8.31 1.78
CA SER A 157 10.31 8.96 0.48
C SER A 157 9.71 7.99 -0.52
N LEU A 158 8.60 8.38 -1.14
CA LEU A 158 7.96 7.63 -2.22
C LEU A 158 8.91 7.45 -3.40
N GLU A 159 9.69 8.48 -3.77
CA GLU A 159 10.65 8.36 -4.88
C GLU A 159 11.72 7.31 -4.60
N LYS A 160 12.23 7.26 -3.37
CA LYS A 160 13.21 6.23 -2.95
C LYS A 160 12.61 4.83 -3.00
N LEU A 161 11.36 4.65 -2.58
CA LEU A 161 10.67 3.35 -2.63
C LEU A 161 10.43 2.89 -4.06
N ILE A 162 10.03 3.81 -4.95
CA ILE A 162 9.87 3.54 -6.37
C ILE A 162 11.20 3.09 -6.97
N ALA A 163 12.29 3.84 -6.73
CA ALA A 163 13.62 3.50 -7.21
C ALA A 163 14.11 2.13 -6.69
N ALA A 164 13.88 1.82 -5.41
CA ALA A 164 14.26 0.54 -4.82
C ALA A 164 13.55 -0.67 -5.46
N CYS A 165 12.32 -0.47 -5.97
CA CYS A 165 11.58 -1.50 -6.70
C CYS A 165 12.10 -1.71 -8.13
N GLU A 166 12.68 -0.67 -8.74
CA GLU A 166 13.26 -0.71 -10.09
C GLU A 166 14.68 -1.30 -10.11
N GLU A 167 15.55 -0.94 -9.16
CA GLU A 167 16.97 -1.35 -9.15
C GLU A 167 17.15 -2.86 -9.05
N LYS A 168 16.27 -3.56 -8.34
CA LYS A 168 16.34 -5.02 -8.17
C LYS A 168 16.04 -5.81 -9.45
N LYS A 169 15.44 -5.21 -10.50
CA LYS A 169 15.35 -5.85 -11.83
C LYS A 169 16.73 -6.06 -12.49
N LYS A 170 17.74 -5.24 -12.14
CA LYS A 170 19.06 -5.25 -12.80
C LYS A 170 20.06 -6.20 -12.14
N GLU A 171 19.98 -6.39 -10.82
CA GLU A 171 20.91 -7.27 -10.09
C GLU A 171 20.54 -8.76 -10.15
N GLU A 172 19.28 -9.09 -10.39
CA GLU A 172 18.78 -10.48 -10.52
C GLU A 172 19.35 -11.24 -11.74
N THR A 173 20.02 -10.56 -12.67
CA THR A 173 20.69 -11.23 -13.80
C THR A 173 22.10 -11.77 -13.51
N LYS A 174 22.73 -11.47 -12.35
CA LYS A 174 24.17 -11.81 -12.17
C LYS A 174 24.66 -12.26 -10.78
N ILE A 175 23.82 -12.42 -9.75
CA ILE A 175 24.32 -12.71 -8.39
C ILE A 175 23.92 -14.13 -7.92
N PRO A 176 24.88 -15.01 -7.56
CA PRO A 176 24.59 -16.33 -6.98
C PRO A 176 23.98 -16.19 -5.57
N ASP A 177 23.03 -17.06 -5.24
CA ASP A 177 22.10 -16.97 -4.10
C ASP A 177 22.73 -16.71 -2.71
N ILE A 178 24.00 -17.07 -2.50
CA ILE A 178 24.69 -16.94 -1.20
C ILE A 178 24.93 -15.46 -0.80
N ARG A 179 24.95 -14.52 -1.75
CA ARG A 179 25.19 -13.08 -1.46
C ARG A 179 23.93 -12.28 -1.13
N LYS A 180 22.73 -12.82 -1.37
CA LYS A 180 21.46 -12.13 -1.12
C LYS A 180 21.13 -12.09 0.38
N GLU A 181 21.46 -13.17 1.11
CA GLU A 181 21.27 -13.27 2.56
C GLU A 181 22.17 -12.26 3.30
N THR A 182 23.42 -12.08 2.87
CA THR A 182 24.36 -11.14 3.52
C THR A 182 24.01 -9.67 3.30
N MET A 183 23.46 -9.29 2.14
CA MET A 183 23.06 -7.90 1.87
C MET A 183 21.84 -7.48 2.69
N ILE A 184 20.91 -8.42 2.95
CA ILE A 184 19.73 -8.16 3.78
C ILE A 184 20.14 -7.99 5.24
N ASP A 185 21.07 -8.81 5.75
CA ASP A 185 21.60 -8.66 7.12
C ASP A 185 22.42 -7.37 7.30
N GLU A 186 23.26 -6.97 6.33
CA GLU A 186 24.02 -5.70 6.40
C GLU A 186 23.11 -4.46 6.40
N LEU A 187 22.06 -4.43 5.55
CA LEU A 187 21.08 -3.33 5.51
C LEU A 187 20.25 -3.23 6.80
N LEU A 188 20.07 -4.33 7.53
CA LEU A 188 19.35 -4.37 8.80
C LEU A 188 20.21 -3.95 10.00
N GLU A 189 21.53 -4.14 9.94
CA GLU A 189 22.45 -3.72 10.99
C GLU A 189 22.75 -2.22 10.96
N GLU A 190 22.83 -1.58 9.79
CA GLU A 190 23.03 -0.12 9.67
C GLU A 190 21.86 0.72 10.25
N ARG A 191 20.64 0.17 10.29
CA ARG A 191 19.45 0.88 10.82
C ARG A 191 19.22 0.65 12.33
N ARG A 192 19.92 -0.31 12.97
CA ARG A 192 19.76 -0.63 14.41
C ARG A 192 19.99 0.56 15.35
N GLU A 193 20.67 1.60 14.89
CA GLU A 193 20.96 2.78 15.71
C GLU A 193 19.84 3.83 15.72
N LYS A 194 18.79 3.68 14.88
CA LYS A 194 17.70 4.65 14.78
C LYS A 194 16.35 3.98 14.55
N THR A 195 15.62 3.61 15.60
CA THR A 195 14.15 3.67 15.52
C THR A 195 13.44 3.63 16.88
N SER A 196 12.34 4.39 16.89
CA SER A 196 11.37 4.72 17.91
C SER A 196 10.40 3.56 18.26
N TYR A 197 9.56 3.77 19.28
CA TYR A 197 8.62 2.84 19.91
C TYR A 197 7.35 2.62 19.06
N TYR A 198 7.04 1.37 18.65
CA TYR A 198 5.87 0.97 17.84
C TYR A 198 4.84 0.14 18.64
N ASP A 199 3.54 0.29 18.35
CA ASP A 199 2.44 -0.55 18.86
C ASP A 199 2.10 -1.66 17.85
N THR A 200 2.07 -2.92 18.32
CA THR A 200 2.01 -4.14 17.50
C THR A 200 0.60 -4.69 17.32
N ARG A 201 -0.40 -4.10 17.99
CA ARG A 201 -1.75 -4.66 18.13
C ARG A 201 -2.61 -4.58 16.88
N GLU A 202 -2.36 -3.64 15.98
CA GLU A 202 -3.20 -3.44 14.78
C GLU A 202 -2.87 -4.42 13.64
N HIS A 203 -1.74 -5.14 13.74
CA HIS A 203 -1.21 -6.00 12.68
C HIS A 203 -1.17 -7.50 13.05
N ASP A 204 -1.81 -7.91 14.14
CA ASP A 204 -1.83 -9.29 14.63
C ASP A 204 -2.37 -10.29 13.57
N TRP A 205 -3.29 -9.85 12.70
CA TRP A 205 -3.88 -10.64 11.62
C TRP A 205 -2.85 -11.16 10.60
N ILE A 206 -1.68 -10.50 10.47
CA ILE A 206 -0.59 -10.96 9.59
C ILE A 206 -0.04 -12.30 10.09
N SER A 207 -0.04 -12.53 11.40
CA SER A 207 0.45 -13.76 12.04
C SER A 207 -0.60 -14.89 12.09
N GLU A 208 -1.87 -14.57 11.91
CA GLU A 208 -3.01 -15.49 12.06
C GLU A 208 -3.37 -16.23 10.76
N GLN A 209 -2.87 -15.80 9.60
CA GLN A 209 -3.08 -16.57 8.37
C GLN A 209 -2.38 -17.93 8.48
N GLU A 210 -3.12 -19.04 8.30
CA GLU A 210 -2.61 -20.43 8.36
C GLU A 210 -1.37 -20.65 7.47
N MET A 211 -1.30 -19.92 6.35
CA MET A 211 -0.17 -19.93 5.43
C MET A 211 1.06 -19.22 6.01
N GLY A 212 0.89 -18.17 6.83
CA GLY A 212 1.97 -17.58 7.64
C GLY A 212 2.58 -18.57 8.63
N SER A 213 1.78 -19.49 9.17
CA SER A 213 2.25 -20.58 10.06
C SER A 213 2.92 -21.75 9.31
N SER A 214 2.51 -22.02 8.06
CA SER A 214 3.12 -23.04 7.20
C SER A 214 4.42 -22.55 6.52
N ILE A 215 4.46 -21.29 6.08
CA ILE A 215 5.65 -20.58 5.57
C ILE A 215 6.73 -20.50 6.67
N MET A 216 6.32 -20.33 7.92
CA MET A 216 7.20 -20.40 9.10
C MET A 216 7.96 -21.73 9.27
N ARG A 217 7.58 -22.81 8.58
CA ARG A 217 8.28 -24.11 8.64
C ARG A 217 9.21 -24.37 7.46
N GLU A 218 8.97 -23.75 6.30
CA GLU A 218 9.72 -24.03 5.06
C GLU A 218 10.71 -22.91 4.69
N THR A 219 10.52 -21.67 5.15
CA THR A 219 11.39 -20.52 4.85
C THR A 219 12.04 -19.93 6.12
N ASP A 220 12.52 -20.79 7.03
CA ASP A 220 12.99 -20.40 8.37
C ASP A 220 14.16 -19.38 8.34
N ASN A 221 14.99 -19.37 7.28
CA ASN A 221 16.12 -18.43 7.18
C ASN A 221 15.72 -17.01 6.71
N LEU A 222 14.76 -16.88 5.79
CA LEU A 222 14.28 -15.57 5.30
C LEU A 222 13.36 -14.88 6.32
N TRP A 223 12.67 -15.69 7.13
CA TRP A 223 11.66 -15.23 8.10
C TRP A 223 12.18 -15.06 9.53
N MET A 224 13.34 -15.60 9.91
CA MET A 224 13.89 -15.45 11.28
C MET A 224 14.06 -13.97 11.74
N PRO A 225 14.51 -13.03 10.88
CA PRO A 225 14.58 -11.61 11.25
C PRO A 225 13.19 -10.98 11.45
N VAL A 226 12.24 -11.31 10.58
CA VAL A 226 10.83 -10.84 10.60
C VAL A 226 10.08 -11.43 11.80
N LYS A 227 10.30 -12.71 12.09
CA LYS A 227 9.77 -13.45 13.25
C LYS A 227 10.35 -12.92 14.56
N ARG A 228 11.62 -12.52 14.60
CA ARG A 228 12.22 -11.83 15.75
C ARG A 228 11.62 -10.44 15.91
N PHE A 229 11.38 -9.70 14.83
CA PHE A 229 10.72 -8.39 14.89
C PHE A 229 9.30 -8.50 15.49
N LEU A 230 8.49 -9.45 15.01
CA LEU A 230 7.12 -9.67 15.50
C LEU A 230 7.07 -10.30 16.92
N ASN A 231 7.96 -11.24 17.25
CA ASN A 231 7.91 -11.95 18.55
C ASN A 231 8.68 -11.27 19.69
N LYS A 232 9.67 -10.41 19.43
CA LYS A 232 10.50 -9.80 20.50
C LYS A 232 9.71 -8.80 21.36
N HIS A 233 8.54 -8.36 20.91
CA HIS A 233 7.60 -7.54 21.70
C HIS A 233 6.39 -8.32 22.26
N LYS A 234 6.29 -9.63 21.99
CA LYS A 234 5.19 -10.49 22.47
C LYS A 234 5.40 -11.06 23.89
N LYS A 235 6.21 -10.43 24.75
CA LYS A 235 6.38 -10.87 26.15
C LYS A 235 5.55 -10.06 27.15
N SER A 236 4.41 -10.69 27.50
CA SER A 236 3.57 -10.65 28.71
C SER A 236 3.45 -9.36 29.51
N LYS A 237 2.23 -8.81 29.53
CA LYS A 237 1.78 -7.96 30.65
C LYS A 237 1.85 -8.76 31.95
N TRP A 238 2.45 -8.13 32.95
CA TRP A 238 2.30 -8.47 34.35
C TRP A 238 0.95 -7.91 34.80
N GLY A 239 0.04 -8.78 35.27
CA GLY A 239 -1.19 -8.38 35.95
C GLY A 239 -2.32 -7.92 35.03
N ASP A 240 -3.25 -8.83 34.72
CA ASP A 240 -4.66 -8.49 34.74
C ASP A 240 -5.38 -9.63 35.48
N TRP A 241 -5.88 -9.29 36.64
CA TRP A 241 -6.72 -10.14 37.47
C TRP A 241 -8.15 -9.87 37.04
N ASP A 242 -8.79 -10.85 36.39
CA ASP A 242 -10.24 -10.90 36.40
C ASP A 242 -10.67 -12.26 36.91
N GLY A 243 -11.30 -12.22 38.08
CA GLY A 243 -11.70 -13.39 38.83
C GLY A 243 -12.81 -14.15 38.13
N LEU A 244 -12.58 -15.45 37.97
CA LEU A 244 -13.64 -16.43 37.89
C LEU A 244 -13.44 -17.41 39.05
N HIS A 245 -14.23 -17.20 40.10
CA HIS A 245 -14.54 -18.25 41.06
C HIS A 245 -15.26 -19.38 40.30
N ILE A 246 -14.67 -20.56 40.31
CA ILE A 246 -15.41 -21.81 40.15
C ILE A 246 -15.26 -22.51 41.50
N GLU A 247 -16.30 -22.38 42.33
CA GLU A 247 -16.57 -23.37 43.35
C GLU A 247 -17.19 -24.57 42.65
N GLU A 248 -16.54 -25.72 42.76
CA GLU A 248 -17.21 -27.02 42.69
C GLU A 248 -16.47 -28.00 43.63
N GLU A 249 -17.26 -28.85 44.25
CA GLU A 249 -17.19 -29.33 45.64
C GLU A 249 -16.57 -30.74 45.77
N GLU A 250 -16.36 -31.16 47.03
CA GLU A 250 -16.18 -32.54 47.55
C GLU A 250 -14.79 -33.24 47.46
N LEU A 251 -14.05 -33.24 48.59
CA LEU A 251 -14.05 -34.29 49.63
C LEU A 251 -13.17 -33.92 50.84
#